data_AF-A0A439CWX6-F1
#
_entry.id   AF-A0A439CWX6-F1
#
_cell.length_a   1.000
_cell.length_b   1.000
_cell.length_c   1.000
_cell.angle_alpha   90.00
_cell.angle_beta   90.00
_cell.angle_gamma   90.00
#
_symmetry.space_group_name_H-M   'P 1'
#
loop_
_entity.id
_entity.type
_entity.pdbx_description
1 polymer ?
#
loop_
_entity_poly.entity_id
_entity_poly.type
_entity_poly.pdbx_seq_one_letter_code
_entity_poly.pdbx_strand_id
1 'polypeptide(L)'
;FLRELCRLNDEDGQLMIGSSANLTGRGQKYRVQDIEAEVYQSADLVVDYGLQRYHRYKRAGTIFDIDNMRVIRMGANYEVFRARMAQWWGVELPEDPENVVGRAGGVGEGLKRRLLGILDCGS
;
A
#
# COMPACT_ATOMS: atom_id res chain seq x y z
N PHE A 1 -15.88 -6.37 12.22
CA PHE A 1 -16.72 -5.93 11.11
C PHE A 1 -16.39 -6.68 9.81
N LEU A 2 -15.34 -6.34 9.05
CA LEU A 2 -15.08 -6.93 7.71
C LEU A 2 -15.07 -8.47 7.67
N ARG A 3 -14.47 -9.13 8.67
CA ARG A 3 -14.48 -10.61 8.75
C ARG A 3 -15.90 -11.19 8.79
N GLU A 4 -16.77 -10.56 9.55
CA GLU A 4 -18.16 -11.01 9.70
C GLU A 4 -18.97 -10.72 8.44
N LEU A 5 -18.77 -9.54 7.83
CA LEU A 5 -19.42 -9.20 6.57
C LEU A 5 -19.00 -10.17 5.44
N CYS A 6 -17.73 -10.55 5.37
CA CYS A 6 -17.28 -11.58 4.43
C CYS A 6 -17.94 -12.94 4.69
N ARG A 7 -18.08 -13.36 5.95
CA ARG A 7 -18.74 -14.62 6.32
C ARG A 7 -20.20 -14.65 5.87
N LEU A 8 -20.95 -13.57 6.16
CA LEU A 8 -22.35 -13.45 5.75
C LEU A 8 -22.51 -13.47 4.23
N ASN A 9 -21.67 -12.70 3.52
CA ASN A 9 -21.70 -12.69 2.06
C ASN A 9 -21.37 -14.07 1.46
N ASP A 10 -20.41 -14.80 2.03
CA ASP A 10 -20.05 -16.14 1.59
C ASP A 10 -21.20 -17.15 1.79
N GLU A 11 -21.84 -17.10 2.96
CA GLU A 11 -23.01 -17.95 3.28
C GLU A 11 -24.20 -17.70 2.35
N ASP A 12 -24.38 -16.45 1.89
CA ASP A 12 -25.42 -16.05 0.93
C ASP A 12 -24.97 -16.14 -0.54
N GLY A 13 -23.75 -16.60 -0.82
CA GLY A 13 -23.21 -16.71 -2.19
C GLY A 13 -23.03 -15.36 -2.91
N GLN A 14 -22.82 -14.28 -2.15
CA GLN A 14 -22.68 -12.91 -2.65
C GLN A 14 -21.22 -12.49 -2.77
N LEU A 15 -20.86 -11.90 -3.91
CA LEU A 15 -19.56 -11.25 -4.10
C LEU A 15 -19.59 -9.82 -3.56
N MET A 16 -18.63 -9.48 -2.69
CA MET A 16 -18.41 -8.10 -2.28
C MET A 16 -17.44 -7.39 -3.24
N ILE A 17 -17.88 -6.27 -3.81
CA ILE A 17 -17.05 -5.39 -4.63
C ILE A 17 -17.01 -4.02 -3.96
N GLY A 18 -15.82 -3.44 -3.85
CA GLY A 18 -15.63 -2.11 -3.30
C GLY A 18 -14.64 -1.31 -4.13
N SER A 19 -15.08 -0.16 -4.63
CA SER A 19 -14.18 0.89 -5.10
C SER A 19 -13.79 1.82 -3.94
N SER A 20 -12.95 2.80 -4.22
CA SER A 20 -12.72 3.88 -3.27
C SER A 20 -14.01 4.69 -3.03
N ALA A 21 -14.26 5.08 -1.78
CA ALA A 21 -15.44 5.85 -1.37
C ALA A 21 -15.22 7.34 -1.62
N ASN A 22 -15.26 7.74 -2.89
CA ASN A 22 -15.10 9.13 -3.34
C ASN A 22 -15.78 9.35 -4.68
N LEU A 23 -16.06 10.61 -5.00
CA LEU A 23 -16.42 10.98 -6.36
C LEU A 23 -15.27 10.71 -7.33
N THR A 24 -15.60 10.26 -8.55
CA THR A 24 -14.61 9.93 -9.58
C THR A 24 -13.62 11.08 -9.81
N GLY A 25 -12.33 10.75 -9.84
CA GLY A 25 -11.26 11.73 -10.08
C GLY A 25 -10.89 12.63 -8.89
N ARG A 26 -11.54 12.49 -7.72
CA ARG A 26 -11.28 13.32 -6.53
C ARG A 26 -10.24 12.76 -5.54
N GLY A 27 -9.56 11.69 -5.94
CA GLY A 27 -8.57 10.99 -5.11
C GLY A 27 -9.19 10.24 -3.93
N GLN A 28 -8.40 9.32 -3.37
CA GLN A 28 -8.78 8.49 -2.24
C GLN A 28 -9.01 9.32 -0.97
N LYS A 29 -10.07 9.02 -0.23
CA LYS A 29 -10.30 9.55 1.13
C LYS A 29 -9.75 8.60 2.18
N TYR A 30 -9.27 9.16 3.29
CA TYR A 30 -8.62 8.39 4.36
C TYR A 30 -9.38 8.43 5.69
N ARG A 31 -10.47 9.20 5.75
CA ARG A 31 -11.37 9.36 6.89
C ARG A 31 -12.77 9.60 6.38
N VAL A 32 -13.77 9.23 7.18
CA VAL A 32 -15.19 9.43 6.84
C VAL A 32 -15.50 10.92 6.65
N GLN A 33 -14.92 11.78 7.48
CA GLN A 33 -15.13 13.23 7.44
C GLN A 33 -14.62 13.88 6.14
N ASP A 34 -13.76 13.19 5.38
CA ASP A 34 -13.22 13.67 4.11
C ASP A 34 -14.03 13.20 2.90
N ILE A 35 -15.05 12.34 3.10
CA ILE A 35 -15.91 11.82 2.03
C ILE A 35 -16.88 12.91 1.58
N GLU A 36 -17.05 13.05 0.26
CA GLU A 36 -18.00 14.00 -0.30
C GLU A 36 -19.43 13.70 0.18
N ALA A 37 -20.17 14.74 0.56
CA ALA A 37 -21.51 14.61 1.15
C ALA A 37 -22.46 13.76 0.29
N GLU A 38 -22.39 13.88 -1.04
CA GLU A 38 -23.17 13.07 -1.99
C GLU A 38 -22.93 11.56 -1.83
N VAL A 39 -21.67 11.15 -1.70
CA VAL A 39 -21.29 9.74 -1.51
C VAL A 39 -21.71 9.27 -0.12
N TYR A 40 -21.44 10.10 0.90
CA TYR A 40 -21.77 9.77 2.29
C TYR A 40 -23.28 9.60 2.52
N GLN A 41 -24.09 10.50 1.97
CA GLN A 41 -25.55 10.49 2.12
C GLN A 41 -26.23 9.36 1.34
N SER A 42 -25.56 8.79 0.34
CA SER A 42 -26.06 7.66 -0.44
C SER A 42 -25.79 6.30 0.20
N ALA A 43 -25.05 6.26 1.32
CA ALA A 43 -24.69 5.02 1.97
C ALA A 43 -25.74 4.57 3.00
N ASP A 44 -26.22 3.33 2.88
CA ASP A 44 -27.08 2.72 3.90
C ASP A 44 -26.33 2.42 5.21
N LEU A 45 -25.01 2.24 5.13
CA LEU A 45 -24.15 1.92 6.26
C LEU A 45 -22.79 2.63 6.14
N VAL A 46 -22.38 3.31 7.21
CA VAL A 46 -21.05 3.90 7.35
C VAL A 46 -20.34 3.29 8.55
N VAL A 47 -19.10 2.84 8.34
CA VAL A 47 -18.24 2.28 9.40
C VAL A 47 -17.02 3.17 9.58
N ASP A 48 -17.01 3.96 10.67
CA ASP A 48 -15.92 4.90 10.97
C ASP A 48 -14.94 4.32 12.00
N TYR A 49 -13.74 3.95 11.54
CA TYR A 49 -12.61 3.56 12.39
C TYR A 49 -11.55 4.68 12.53
N GLY A 50 -11.89 5.90 12.13
CA GLY A 50 -10.99 7.04 12.12
C GLY A 50 -10.01 7.03 10.94
N LEU A 51 -8.77 7.45 11.18
CA LEU A 51 -7.76 7.59 10.13
C LEU A 51 -7.28 6.25 9.60
N GLN A 52 -7.40 6.05 8.30
CA GLN A 52 -6.90 4.87 7.62
C GLN A 52 -5.38 4.69 7.86
N ARG A 53 -4.97 3.48 8.24
CA ARG A 53 -3.60 3.13 8.69
C ARG A 53 -2.48 3.58 7.73
N TYR A 54 -2.73 3.47 6.43
CA TYR A 54 -1.75 3.71 5.36
C TYR A 54 -1.95 5.05 4.66
N HIS A 55 -2.67 6.00 5.28
CA HIS A 55 -2.94 7.32 4.70
C HIS A 55 -1.68 8.12 4.33
N ARG A 56 -0.53 7.81 4.95
CA ARG A 56 0.74 8.48 4.68
C ARG A 56 1.25 8.23 3.26
N TYR A 57 0.90 7.10 2.66
CA TYR A 57 1.28 6.80 1.28
C TYR A 57 0.51 7.62 0.26
N LYS A 58 -0.64 8.19 0.63
CA LYS A 58 -1.51 8.99 -0.27
C LYS A 58 -1.86 8.28 -1.59
N ARG A 59 -1.89 6.93 -1.57
CA ARG A 59 -2.15 6.06 -2.71
C ARG A 59 -3.12 4.93 -2.33
N ALA A 60 -3.76 4.33 -3.33
CA ALA A 60 -4.52 3.09 -3.19
C ALA A 60 -3.57 1.88 -3.12
N GLY A 61 -4.12 0.66 -3.00
CA GLY A 61 -3.33 -0.57 -2.97
C GLY A 61 -2.60 -0.89 -4.28
N THR A 62 -1.53 -1.69 -4.17
CA THR A 62 -0.77 -2.22 -5.31
C THR A 62 -1.65 -3.15 -6.15
N ILE A 63 -1.54 -3.04 -7.48
CA ILE A 63 -2.15 -3.99 -8.42
C ILE A 63 -1.01 -4.71 -9.16
N PHE A 64 -1.03 -6.03 -9.11
CA PHE A 64 -0.01 -6.89 -9.68
C PHE A 64 -0.64 -7.94 -10.59
N ASP A 65 -0.07 -8.08 -11.78
CA ASP A 65 -0.43 -9.06 -12.79
C ASP A 65 0.46 -10.29 -12.58
N ILE A 66 -0.14 -11.34 -12.02
CA ILE A 66 0.58 -12.57 -11.67
C ILE A 66 0.96 -13.35 -12.92
N ASP A 67 0.10 -13.39 -13.94
CA ASP A 67 0.34 -14.16 -15.17
C ASP A 67 1.56 -13.65 -15.93
N ASN A 68 1.78 -12.33 -15.91
CA ASN A 68 2.90 -11.68 -16.59
C ASN A 68 4.02 -11.21 -15.64
N MET A 69 3.88 -11.49 -14.34
CA MET A 69 4.81 -11.09 -13.28
C MET A 69 5.18 -9.60 -13.32
N ARG A 70 4.19 -8.73 -13.53
CA ARG A 70 4.41 -7.27 -13.68
C ARG A 70 3.53 -6.44 -12.76
N VAL A 71 4.04 -5.30 -12.36
CA VAL A 71 3.31 -4.34 -11.53
C VAL A 71 2.46 -3.46 -12.45
N ILE A 72 1.15 -3.48 -12.28
CA ILE A 72 0.20 -2.61 -12.99
C ILE A 72 0.12 -1.24 -12.29
N ARG A 73 0.10 -1.25 -10.95
CA ARG A 73 0.05 -0.04 -10.14
C ARG A 73 0.90 -0.22 -8.88
N MET A 74 1.92 0.62 -8.72
CA MET A 74 2.61 0.78 -7.43
C MET A 74 1.66 1.51 -6.48
N GLY A 75 1.38 0.91 -5.33
CA GLY A 75 0.43 1.44 -4.35
C GLY A 75 1.04 1.61 -2.96
N ALA A 76 0.17 1.77 -1.96
CA ALA A 76 0.58 1.87 -0.56
C ALA A 76 1.35 0.61 -0.11
N ASN A 77 2.48 0.81 0.57
CA ASN A 77 3.45 -0.22 0.97
C ASN A 77 4.06 -1.04 -0.18
N TYR A 78 4.16 -0.49 -1.39
CA TYR A 78 4.76 -1.19 -2.51
C TYR A 78 6.19 -1.65 -2.24
N GLU A 79 6.97 -0.89 -1.47
CA GLU A 79 8.34 -1.25 -1.09
C GLU A 79 8.39 -2.54 -0.25
N VAL A 80 7.41 -2.77 0.63
CA VAL A 80 7.30 -4.03 1.39
C VAL A 80 6.90 -5.16 0.46
N PHE A 81 5.93 -4.94 -0.43
CA PHE A 81 5.53 -5.95 -1.43
C PHE A 81 6.73 -6.39 -2.28
N ARG A 82 7.47 -5.43 -2.86
CA ARG A 82 8.70 -5.67 -3.62
C ARG A 82 9.72 -6.48 -2.81
N ALA A 83 9.99 -6.08 -1.56
CA ALA A 83 10.94 -6.80 -0.71
C ALA A 83 10.53 -8.26 -0.47
N ARG A 84 9.23 -8.54 -0.29
CA ARG A 84 8.72 -9.92 -0.12
C ARG A 84 8.78 -10.74 -1.40
N MET A 85 8.48 -10.12 -2.55
CA MET A 85 8.60 -10.75 -3.87
C MET A 85 10.04 -11.22 -4.14
N ALA A 86 11.02 -10.37 -3.84
CA ALA A 86 12.43 -10.75 -3.93
C ALA A 86 12.80 -11.83 -2.90
N GLN A 87 12.41 -11.66 -1.63
CA GLN A 87 12.80 -12.56 -0.54
C GLN A 87 12.28 -14.00 -0.71
N TRP A 88 11.02 -14.16 -1.10
CA TRP A 88 10.35 -15.47 -1.07
C TRP A 88 10.19 -16.11 -2.45
N TRP A 89 10.22 -15.30 -3.52
CA TRP A 89 10.03 -15.78 -4.88
C TRP A 89 11.19 -15.43 -5.83
N GLY A 90 12.21 -14.70 -5.37
CA GLY A 90 13.34 -14.28 -6.20
C GLY A 90 12.93 -13.33 -7.35
N VAL A 91 11.75 -12.71 -7.25
CA VAL A 91 11.20 -11.83 -8.28
C VAL A 91 11.65 -10.40 -8.00
N GLU A 92 12.54 -9.89 -8.86
CA GLU A 92 12.99 -8.51 -8.80
C GLU A 92 11.99 -7.58 -9.50
N LEU A 93 11.35 -6.71 -8.71
CA LEU A 93 10.42 -5.70 -9.19
C LEU A 93 11.08 -4.31 -9.23
N PRO A 94 10.64 -3.41 -10.11
CA PRO A 94 11.19 -2.05 -10.18
C PRO A 94 10.97 -1.28 -8.88
N GLU A 95 11.88 -0.35 -8.56
CA GLU A 95 11.71 0.59 -7.46
C GLU A 95 10.61 1.61 -7.79
N ASP A 96 9.93 2.12 -6.76
CA ASP A 96 8.91 3.15 -6.92
C ASP A 96 9.54 4.53 -7.01
N PRO A 97 9.46 5.22 -8.16
CA PRO A 97 10.12 6.51 -8.35
C PRO A 97 9.52 7.62 -7.46
N GLU A 98 8.26 7.46 -7.05
CA GLU A 98 7.47 8.47 -6.34
C GLU A 98 7.38 8.19 -4.84
N ASN A 99 7.85 7.02 -4.36
CA ASN A 99 7.73 6.70 -2.94
C ASN A 99 8.68 7.55 -2.09
N VAL A 100 8.12 8.57 -1.47
CA VAL A 100 8.80 9.41 -0.47
C VAL A 100 8.73 8.80 0.94
N VAL A 101 7.80 7.88 1.18
CA VAL A 101 7.59 7.21 2.48
C VAL A 101 8.58 6.06 2.58
N GLY A 102 9.81 6.38 2.98
CA GLY A 102 10.93 5.44 2.98
C GLY A 102 12.26 6.07 2.55
N ARG A 103 12.23 7.26 1.93
CA ARG A 103 13.39 8.16 1.85
C ARG A 103 13.68 8.80 3.21
N ALA A 104 13.74 8.00 4.28
CA ALA A 104 14.67 8.33 5.34
C ALA A 104 16.06 8.26 4.70
N GLY A 105 16.81 9.37 4.76
CA GLY A 105 18.09 9.54 4.06
C GLY A 105 19.00 8.32 4.17
N GLY A 106 19.78 8.05 3.11
CA GLY A 106 20.58 6.84 2.93
C GLY A 106 21.44 6.44 4.13
N VAL A 107 20.89 5.65 5.05
CA VAL A 107 21.64 5.04 6.15
C VAL A 107 22.45 3.84 5.65
N GLY A 108 22.08 3.23 4.51
CA GLY A 108 22.77 2.07 3.94
C GLY A 108 24.08 2.36 3.19
N GLU A 109 24.18 3.54 2.55
CA GLU A 109 25.38 3.95 1.78
C GLU A 109 26.49 4.50 2.68
N GLY A 110 26.13 5.16 3.79
CA GLY A 110 27.09 5.69 4.77
C GLY A 110 27.73 4.61 5.65
N LEU A 111 26.99 3.55 5.99
CA LEU A 111 27.51 2.47 6.85
C LEU A 111 28.45 1.53 6.09
N LYS A 112 28.19 1.26 4.80
CA LYS A 112 29.11 0.49 3.94
C LYS A 112 30.47 1.17 3.76
N ARG A 113 30.51 2.50 3.60
CA ARG A 113 31.78 3.26 3.51
C ARG A 113 32.57 3.29 4.83
N ARG A 114 31.91 3.21 5.99
CA ARG A 114 32.58 3.16 7.30
C ARG A 114 33.15 1.79 7.66
N LEU A 115 32.56 0.70 7.17
CA LEU A 115 33.06 -0.66 7.40
C LEU A 115 34.25 -1.01 6.50
N LEU A 116 34.27 -0.51 5.25
CA LEU A 116 35.41 -0.71 4.34
C LEU A 116 36.66 0.08 4.78
N GLY A 117 36.51 1.28 5.34
CA GLY A 117 37.64 2.09 5.82
C GLY A 117 38.29 1.60 7.13
N ILE A 118 37.69 0.66 7.86
CA ILE A 118 38.27 0.06 9.07
C ILE A 118 39.11 -1.18 8.75
N LEU A 119 38.92 -1.79 7.58
CA LEU A 119 39.65 -2.99 7.16
C LEU A 119 40.97 -2.69 6.43
N ASP A 120 41.22 -1.45 5.99
CA ASP A 120 42.46 -1.02 5.31
C ASP A 120 43.51 -0.38 6.24
N CYS A 121 43.26 -0.33 7.56
CA CYS A 121 44.22 0.16 8.56
C CYS A 121 44.74 -1.03 9.38
N GLY A 122 45.44 -1.94 8.72
CA GLY A 122 45.91 -3.19 9.31
C GLY A 122 46.92 -3.93 8.44
N SER A 123 47.98 -3.23 8.03
CA SER A 123 49.19 -3.80 7.43
C SER A 123 50.40 -2.95 7.78
#